data_AF-A0A968UNV9-F1
#
_entry.id   AF-A0A968UNV9-F1
#
_cell.length_a   1.000
_cell.length_b   1.000
_cell.length_c   1.000
_cell.angle_alpha   90.00
_cell.angle_beta   90.00
_cell.angle_gamma   90.00
#
_symmetry.space_group_name_H-M   'P 1'
#
loop_
_entity.id
_entity.type
_entity.pdbx_description
1 polymer ?
#
loop_
_entity_poly.entity_id
_entity_poly.type
_entity_poly.pdbx_seq_one_letter_code
_entity_poly.pdbx_strand_id
1 'polypeptide(L)'
;MVFSPRGIAIAETESNPILRKASSAIKDLYKGWSNLKQIQNGQELLADANCLNNPINKIGEPTTVLIAARVFREIGLFDSELSQYVDLDMWWRILGNYKIGFVREQLSALRIHPEQQTWKNFAVKENHKDIIRFYKKILNHPEYRFLTPEFKQQIQQKLALKFKHIVPECSDIVELYKQSPSDGNILDSLRQVRKQIAETWLNLPAEKLENAWSASLGKNHQLLLASGLKNESLTEEERTFVAHLSAKIAAGGELANSIPYLLAAMLYRDAYQLSFEYKNAAIPQWLFDDFLKFLFQPPVCFQQIGEVEKYSEYLQQLIDYVATNIAQFPAAEVWQYLAAFVAQQANFQSLYLNEANLLKVLSQLGDIREFYLKILAVK
;
A
#
# COMPACT_ATOMS: atom_id res chain seq x y z
N MET A 1 26.23 -33.08 0.78
CA MET A 1 26.88 -31.78 0.49
C MET A 1 27.88 -31.49 1.58
N VAL A 2 29.02 -30.90 1.25
CA VAL A 2 29.99 -30.38 2.22
C VAL A 2 30.10 -28.87 2.01
N PHE A 3 30.13 -28.09 3.08
CA PHE A 3 30.32 -26.64 2.99
C PHE A 3 31.33 -26.13 4.02
N SER A 4 31.89 -24.96 3.75
CA SER A 4 32.80 -24.26 4.65
C SER A 4 32.36 -22.79 4.81
N PRO A 5 32.76 -22.10 5.90
CA PRO A 5 32.55 -20.67 6.00
C PRO A 5 33.35 -19.93 4.92
N ARG A 6 32.88 -18.72 4.60
CA ARG A 6 33.55 -17.76 3.72
C ARG A 6 34.01 -16.54 4.50
N GLY A 7 35.10 -15.94 4.04
CA GLY A 7 35.49 -14.60 4.41
C GLY A 7 34.66 -13.55 3.70
N ILE A 8 34.75 -12.31 4.15
CA ILE A 8 34.18 -11.16 3.45
C ILE A 8 35.32 -10.20 3.10
N ALA A 9 35.40 -9.81 1.84
CA ALA A 9 36.32 -8.80 1.34
C ALA A 9 35.50 -7.61 0.80
N ILE A 10 35.82 -6.39 1.22
CA ILE A 10 35.16 -5.17 0.73
C ILE A 10 36.05 -4.58 -0.37
N ALA A 11 35.48 -4.23 -1.51
CA ALA A 11 36.24 -3.56 -2.56
C ALA A 11 36.64 -2.14 -2.10
N GLU A 12 37.96 -1.87 -2.00
CA GLU A 12 38.80 -0.65 -1.77
C GLU A 12 38.22 0.67 -1.20
N THR A 13 36.91 0.88 -1.22
CA THR A 13 36.18 1.95 -0.53
C THR A 13 35.67 1.47 0.84
N GLU A 14 36.58 1.19 1.76
CA GLU A 14 36.26 0.86 3.17
C GLU A 14 35.43 1.95 3.89
N SER A 15 35.30 3.13 3.31
CA SER A 15 34.55 4.27 3.84
C SER A 15 33.02 4.19 3.63
N ASN A 16 32.50 3.27 2.81
CA ASN A 16 31.05 3.19 2.58
C ASN A 16 30.31 2.49 3.75
N PRO A 17 29.51 3.21 4.56
CA PRO A 17 28.86 2.65 5.75
C PRO A 17 27.83 1.57 5.41
N ILE A 18 27.22 1.61 4.22
CA ILE A 18 26.24 0.63 3.76
C ILE A 18 26.93 -0.71 3.47
N LEU A 19 28.08 -0.68 2.79
CA LEU A 19 28.86 -1.89 2.50
C LEU A 19 29.40 -2.54 3.78
N ARG A 20 29.83 -1.74 4.77
CA ARG A 20 30.25 -2.26 6.08
C ARG A 20 29.10 -2.91 6.84
N LYS A 21 27.93 -2.28 6.87
CA LYS A 21 26.75 -2.84 7.53
C LYS A 21 26.30 -4.15 6.87
N ALA A 22 26.27 -4.19 5.54
CA ALA A 22 25.97 -5.40 4.78
C ALA A 22 26.99 -6.51 5.02
N SER A 23 28.29 -6.18 4.96
CA SER A 23 29.40 -7.09 5.28
C SER A 23 29.24 -7.70 6.66
N SER A 24 28.92 -6.89 7.67
CA SER A 24 28.74 -7.37 9.04
C SER A 24 27.50 -8.27 9.18
N ALA A 25 26.42 -7.98 8.45
CA ALA A 25 25.17 -8.73 8.53
C ALA A 25 25.26 -10.14 7.91
N ILE A 26 26.19 -10.34 6.96
CA ILE A 26 26.39 -11.61 6.26
C ILE A 26 27.70 -12.32 6.62
N LYS A 27 28.42 -11.79 7.62
CA LYS A 27 29.61 -12.44 8.16
C LYS A 27 29.20 -13.58 9.09
N ASP A 28 29.98 -14.67 9.07
CA ASP A 28 29.82 -15.80 9.99
C ASP A 28 28.41 -16.43 10.03
N LEU A 29 27.70 -16.49 8.89
CA LEU A 29 26.33 -17.02 8.77
C LEU A 29 26.14 -18.40 9.43
N TYR A 30 27.16 -19.26 9.35
CA TYR A 30 27.16 -20.60 9.93
C TYR A 30 27.00 -20.61 11.46
N LYS A 31 27.35 -19.51 12.15
CA LYS A 31 27.13 -19.34 13.60
C LYS A 31 25.66 -19.11 13.96
N GLY A 32 24.80 -18.91 12.96
CA GLY A 32 23.35 -18.81 13.15
C GLY A 32 22.70 -20.15 13.54
N TRP A 33 23.41 -21.28 13.43
CA TRP A 33 22.95 -22.57 13.94
C TRP A 33 23.30 -22.70 15.42
N SER A 34 22.38 -23.25 16.22
CA SER A 34 22.64 -23.53 17.64
C SER A 34 23.63 -24.68 17.82
N ASN A 35 23.59 -25.68 16.93
CA ASN A 35 24.40 -26.89 17.04
C ASN A 35 24.87 -27.38 15.66
N LEU A 36 25.97 -26.81 15.17
CA LEU A 36 26.61 -27.23 13.92
C LEU A 36 27.80 -28.17 14.22
N LYS A 37 27.67 -29.43 13.77
CA LYS A 37 28.65 -30.51 13.88
C LYS A 37 29.39 -30.70 12.55
N GLN A 38 30.52 -31.41 12.60
CA GLN A 38 31.31 -31.72 11.41
C GLN A 38 30.53 -32.57 10.40
N ILE A 39 29.72 -33.53 10.85
CA ILE A 39 28.80 -34.31 10.01
C ILE A 39 27.49 -34.50 10.79
N GLN A 40 26.36 -34.18 10.18
CA GLN A 40 25.03 -34.44 10.76
C GLN A 40 23.97 -34.63 9.68
N ASN A 41 22.77 -35.11 10.06
CA ASN A 41 21.62 -35.14 9.15
C ASN A 41 21.13 -33.69 8.91
N GLY A 42 20.79 -33.34 7.67
CA GLY A 42 20.30 -31.99 7.37
C GLY A 42 18.95 -31.66 7.95
N GLN A 43 18.14 -32.67 8.23
CA GLN A 43 16.90 -32.48 8.98
C GLN A 43 17.17 -31.98 10.41
N GLU A 44 18.31 -32.31 11.03
CA GLU A 44 18.70 -31.76 12.33
C GLU A 44 18.96 -30.25 12.24
N LEU A 45 19.50 -29.77 11.11
CA LEU A 45 19.67 -28.33 10.88
C LEU A 45 18.32 -27.67 10.59
N LEU A 46 17.46 -28.28 9.77
CA LEU A 46 16.12 -27.72 9.50
C LEU A 46 15.26 -27.61 10.77
N ALA A 47 15.43 -28.54 11.72
CA ALA A 47 14.76 -28.54 13.01
C ALA A 47 15.41 -27.60 14.07
N ASP A 48 16.53 -26.97 13.76
CA ASP A 48 17.17 -26.02 14.67
C ASP A 48 16.24 -24.83 14.95
N ALA A 49 16.12 -24.42 16.21
CA ALA A 49 15.24 -23.32 16.63
C ALA A 49 15.58 -21.99 15.92
N ASN A 50 16.83 -21.82 15.49
CA ASN A 50 17.26 -20.64 14.75
C ASN A 50 17.09 -20.76 13.25
N CYS A 51 16.66 -21.91 12.70
CA CYS A 51 16.54 -22.15 11.25
C CYS A 51 15.84 -20.99 10.51
N LEU A 52 14.72 -20.52 11.06
CA LEU A 52 13.91 -19.43 10.52
C LEU A 52 14.31 -18.02 10.99
N ASN A 53 15.34 -17.88 11.83
CA ASN A 53 15.86 -16.58 12.26
C ASN A 53 16.69 -15.96 11.14
N ASN A 54 16.54 -14.65 10.96
CA ASN A 54 17.29 -13.92 9.94
C ASN A 54 18.77 -13.80 10.33
N PRO A 55 19.70 -13.96 9.38
CA PRO A 55 19.46 -14.39 7.99
C PRO A 55 19.10 -15.88 7.89
N ILE A 56 18.09 -16.20 7.08
CA ILE A 56 17.60 -17.59 6.91
C ILE A 56 18.58 -18.45 6.10
N ASN A 57 19.37 -17.84 5.20
CA ASN A 57 20.45 -18.54 4.48
C ASN A 57 21.72 -18.61 5.35
N LYS A 58 21.80 -19.63 6.22
CA LYS A 58 22.93 -19.82 7.15
C LYS A 58 24.17 -20.48 6.52
N ILE A 59 24.00 -21.12 5.35
CA ILE A 59 25.11 -21.64 4.53
C ILE A 59 25.71 -20.48 3.72
N GLY A 60 24.85 -19.58 3.25
CA GLY A 60 25.17 -18.34 2.57
C GLY A 60 25.36 -18.50 1.06
N GLU A 61 25.42 -17.36 0.38
CA GLU A 61 25.75 -17.24 -1.05
C GLU A 61 26.69 -16.06 -1.34
N PRO A 62 27.58 -16.17 -2.34
CA PRO A 62 28.20 -17.42 -2.79
C PRO A 62 29.05 -18.01 -1.65
N THR A 63 29.11 -19.34 -1.53
CA THR A 63 29.93 -20.01 -0.51
C THR A 63 30.66 -21.22 -1.09
N THR A 64 31.62 -21.76 -0.36
CA THR A 64 32.30 -22.99 -0.77
C THR A 64 31.41 -24.17 -0.45
N VAL A 65 30.84 -24.78 -1.48
CA VAL A 65 30.10 -26.04 -1.39
C VAL A 65 30.70 -27.09 -2.32
N LEU A 66 30.66 -28.35 -1.89
CA LEU A 66 30.93 -29.51 -2.73
C LEU A 66 29.75 -30.48 -2.67
N ILE A 67 29.22 -30.85 -3.83
CA ILE A 67 28.00 -31.64 -3.97
C ILE A 67 28.27 -32.75 -4.97
N ALA A 68 27.94 -33.98 -4.60
CA ALA A 68 28.06 -35.11 -5.51
C ALA A 68 27.05 -34.94 -6.66
N ALA A 69 27.48 -35.11 -7.90
CA ALA A 69 26.65 -34.90 -9.09
C ALA A 69 25.32 -35.69 -9.09
N ARG A 70 25.30 -36.86 -8.42
CA ARG A 70 24.08 -37.66 -8.25
C ARG A 70 22.95 -36.92 -7.51
N VAL A 71 23.28 -36.02 -6.61
CA VAL A 71 22.29 -35.27 -5.80
C VAL A 71 21.37 -34.48 -6.73
N PHE A 72 21.91 -33.76 -7.71
CA PHE A 72 21.11 -32.98 -8.66
C PHE A 72 20.15 -33.83 -9.51
N ARG A 73 20.49 -35.10 -9.77
CA ARG A 73 19.60 -36.04 -10.46
C ARG A 73 18.45 -36.53 -9.56
N GLU A 74 18.68 -36.57 -8.26
CA GLU A 74 17.72 -37.09 -7.28
C GLU A 74 16.77 -35.99 -6.76
N ILE A 75 17.25 -34.75 -6.54
CA ILE A 75 16.45 -33.65 -5.98
C ILE A 75 16.07 -32.56 -6.98
N GLY A 76 16.58 -32.62 -8.21
CA GLY A 76 16.35 -31.60 -9.25
C GLY A 76 17.35 -30.44 -9.24
N LEU A 77 17.25 -29.60 -10.27
CA LEU A 77 18.11 -28.41 -10.49
C LEU A 77 17.56 -27.18 -9.75
N PHE A 78 18.10 -25.99 -10.06
CA PHE A 78 17.59 -24.73 -9.51
C PHE A 78 16.18 -24.42 -10.01
N ASP A 79 15.40 -23.76 -9.16
CA ASP A 79 14.08 -23.28 -9.49
C ASP A 79 14.18 -21.95 -10.27
N SER A 80 13.72 -21.95 -11.52
CA SER A 80 13.74 -20.76 -12.38
C SER A 80 12.75 -19.68 -11.95
N GLU A 81 11.78 -20.00 -11.10
CA GLU A 81 10.81 -19.05 -10.56
C GLU A 81 11.38 -18.21 -9.41
N LEU A 82 12.59 -18.56 -8.93
CA LEU A 82 13.31 -17.82 -7.89
C LEU A 82 14.41 -16.95 -8.49
N SER A 83 14.50 -15.71 -8.03
CA SER A 83 15.43 -14.69 -8.57
C SER A 83 16.70 -14.53 -7.71
N GLN A 84 16.60 -14.77 -6.40
CA GLN A 84 17.68 -14.59 -5.43
C GLN A 84 17.81 -15.78 -4.47
N TYR A 85 16.69 -16.41 -4.11
CA TYR A 85 16.66 -17.48 -3.11
C TYR A 85 16.97 -18.85 -3.73
N VAL A 86 17.55 -18.86 -4.93
CA VAL A 86 17.91 -20.07 -5.70
C VAL A 86 18.85 -20.99 -4.92
N ASP A 87 19.88 -20.42 -4.31
CA ASP A 87 20.85 -21.17 -3.50
C ASP A 87 20.19 -21.68 -2.22
N LEU A 88 19.38 -20.84 -1.56
CA LEU A 88 18.66 -21.21 -0.35
C LEU A 88 17.71 -22.39 -0.58
N ASP A 89 16.93 -22.36 -1.66
CA ASP A 89 16.05 -23.46 -2.06
C ASP A 89 16.83 -24.76 -2.31
N MET A 90 17.95 -24.67 -3.03
CA MET A 90 18.83 -25.82 -3.26
C MET A 90 19.36 -26.38 -1.94
N TRP A 91 19.86 -25.52 -1.04
CA TRP A 91 20.36 -25.93 0.27
C TRP A 91 19.30 -26.66 1.08
N TRP A 92 18.08 -26.13 1.13
CA TRP A 92 17.01 -26.73 1.94
C TRP A 92 16.55 -28.08 1.39
N ARG A 93 16.44 -28.23 0.07
CA ARG A 93 16.15 -29.52 -0.56
C ARG A 93 17.25 -30.55 -0.28
N ILE A 94 18.52 -30.15 -0.29
CA ILE A 94 19.64 -31.03 0.08
C ILE A 94 19.57 -31.40 1.58
N LEU A 95 19.35 -30.41 2.46
CA LEU A 95 19.25 -30.64 3.90
C LEU A 95 18.12 -31.62 4.25
N GLY A 96 17.00 -31.57 3.54
CA GLY A 96 15.87 -32.46 3.77
C GLY A 96 16.14 -33.94 3.48
N ASN A 97 17.14 -34.24 2.64
CA ASN A 97 17.34 -35.58 2.07
C ASN A 97 18.71 -36.21 2.38
N TYR A 98 19.71 -35.43 2.82
CA TYR A 98 21.09 -35.93 2.99
C TYR A 98 21.75 -35.49 4.30
N LYS A 99 22.83 -36.21 4.65
CA LYS A 99 23.83 -35.71 5.58
C LYS A 99 24.64 -34.58 4.95
N ILE A 100 25.06 -33.64 5.78
CA ILE A 100 25.93 -32.54 5.43
C ILE A 100 27.24 -32.65 6.19
N GLY A 101 28.32 -32.30 5.50
CA GLY A 101 29.63 -32.07 6.11
C GLY A 101 29.86 -30.57 6.29
N PHE A 102 30.42 -30.20 7.43
CA PHE A 102 30.88 -28.85 7.71
C PHE A 102 32.39 -28.87 7.96
N VAL A 103 33.11 -28.07 7.18
CA VAL A 103 34.55 -27.84 7.36
C VAL A 103 34.70 -26.49 8.05
N ARG A 104 35.19 -26.46 9.29
CA ARG A 104 35.38 -25.22 10.08
C ARG A 104 36.66 -24.48 9.67
N GLU A 105 36.82 -24.24 8.38
CA GLU A 105 37.96 -23.54 7.79
C GLU A 105 37.47 -22.58 6.72
N GLN A 106 38.01 -21.36 6.70
CA GLN A 106 37.65 -20.38 5.70
C GLN A 106 38.37 -20.67 4.38
N LEU A 107 37.65 -21.21 3.39
CA LEU A 107 38.24 -21.66 2.11
C LEU A 107 37.99 -20.73 0.92
N SER A 108 37.16 -19.69 1.10
CA SER A 108 36.88 -18.68 0.07
C SER A 108 36.58 -17.33 0.70
N ALA A 109 36.52 -16.28 -0.11
CA ALA A 109 36.07 -14.95 0.29
C ALA A 109 35.03 -14.41 -0.69
N LEU A 110 33.95 -13.84 -0.16
CA LEU A 110 32.97 -13.08 -0.94
C LEU A 110 33.40 -11.62 -1.04
N ARG A 111 33.57 -11.14 -2.27
CA ARG A 111 33.78 -9.72 -2.53
C ARG A 111 32.45 -8.97 -2.53
N ILE A 112 32.30 -8.01 -1.63
CA ILE A 112 31.17 -7.07 -1.61
C ILE A 112 31.57 -5.79 -2.37
N HIS A 113 30.72 -5.39 -3.32
CA HIS A 113 30.93 -4.19 -4.14
C HIS A 113 29.58 -3.52 -4.49
N PRO A 114 29.57 -2.22 -4.83
CA PRO A 114 28.33 -1.47 -5.10
C PRO A 114 27.47 -2.04 -6.23
N GLU A 115 28.10 -2.64 -7.23
CA GLU A 115 27.41 -3.14 -8.43
C GLU A 115 26.82 -4.55 -8.31
N GLN A 116 26.88 -5.18 -7.12
CA GLN A 116 26.32 -6.52 -6.93
C GLN A 116 24.83 -6.56 -7.30
N GLN A 117 24.43 -7.65 -7.95
CA GLN A 117 23.03 -7.87 -8.37
C GLN A 117 22.04 -7.79 -7.20
N THR A 118 22.47 -8.19 -6.00
CA THR A 118 21.69 -8.07 -4.76
C THR A 118 21.21 -6.64 -4.51
N TRP A 119 22.05 -5.62 -4.77
CA TRP A 119 21.68 -4.20 -4.60
C TRP A 119 20.68 -3.73 -5.66
N LYS A 120 20.85 -4.18 -6.91
CA LYS A 120 19.92 -3.89 -8.01
C LYS A 120 18.53 -4.47 -7.72
N ASN A 121 18.48 -5.70 -7.20
CA ASN A 121 17.25 -6.39 -6.86
C ASN A 121 16.55 -5.80 -5.61
N PHE A 122 17.32 -5.31 -4.62
CA PHE A 122 16.76 -4.54 -3.50
C PHE A 122 16.05 -3.27 -3.99
N ALA A 123 16.65 -2.56 -4.96
CA ALA A 123 16.08 -1.32 -5.50
C ALA A 123 14.72 -1.53 -6.22
N VAL A 124 14.50 -2.72 -6.82
CA VAL A 124 13.24 -3.09 -7.49
C VAL A 124 12.33 -3.98 -6.64
N LYS A 125 12.60 -4.11 -5.32
CA LYS A 125 11.85 -4.91 -4.34
C LYS A 125 11.74 -6.43 -4.65
N GLU A 126 12.52 -6.99 -5.57
CA GLU A 126 12.38 -8.38 -6.00
C GLU A 126 12.55 -9.38 -4.85
N ASN A 127 13.38 -9.06 -3.85
CA ASN A 127 13.60 -9.87 -2.65
C ASN A 127 12.29 -10.17 -1.88
N HIS A 128 11.31 -9.26 -1.91
CA HIS A 128 10.03 -9.43 -1.21
C HIS A 128 9.13 -10.41 -1.96
N LYS A 129 9.15 -10.39 -3.30
CA LYS A 129 8.40 -11.35 -4.13
C LYS A 129 9.02 -12.74 -3.98
N ASP A 130 10.34 -12.81 -3.95
CA ASP A 130 11.07 -14.08 -3.92
C ASP A 130 10.88 -14.85 -2.62
N ILE A 131 10.90 -14.18 -1.46
CA ILE A 131 10.61 -14.83 -0.18
C ILE A 131 9.17 -15.36 -0.09
N ILE A 132 8.21 -14.69 -0.76
CA ILE A 132 6.82 -15.17 -0.83
C ILE A 132 6.75 -16.41 -1.72
N ARG A 133 7.36 -16.39 -2.91
CA ARG A 133 7.44 -17.55 -3.81
C ARG A 133 8.08 -18.74 -3.09
N PHE A 134 9.20 -18.51 -2.43
CA PHE A 134 9.91 -19.53 -1.65
C PHE A 134 9.05 -20.14 -0.54
N TYR A 135 8.38 -19.33 0.29
CA TYR A 135 7.50 -19.85 1.34
C TYR A 135 6.28 -20.58 0.78
N LYS A 136 5.66 -20.09 -0.30
CA LYS A 136 4.57 -20.80 -0.98
C LYS A 136 5.05 -22.15 -1.52
N LYS A 137 6.25 -22.21 -2.08
CA LYS A 137 6.88 -23.46 -2.55
C LYS A 137 7.07 -24.45 -1.40
N ILE A 138 7.64 -24.01 -0.26
CA ILE A 138 7.81 -24.84 0.94
C ILE A 138 6.49 -25.47 1.40
N LEU A 139 5.41 -24.69 1.38
CA LEU A 139 4.11 -25.15 1.85
C LEU A 139 3.48 -26.19 0.92
N ASN A 140 3.56 -25.95 -0.39
CA ASN A 140 2.71 -26.62 -1.38
C ASN A 140 3.46 -27.61 -2.29
N HIS A 141 4.78 -27.44 -2.49
CA HIS A 141 5.51 -28.23 -3.46
C HIS A 141 5.92 -29.62 -2.91
N PRO A 142 5.78 -30.71 -3.68
CA PRO A 142 6.11 -32.07 -3.24
C PRO A 142 7.57 -32.25 -2.79
N GLU A 143 8.49 -31.45 -3.30
CA GLU A 143 9.91 -31.49 -2.90
C GLU A 143 10.12 -31.24 -1.41
N TYR A 144 9.20 -30.53 -0.75
CA TYR A 144 9.27 -30.17 0.67
C TYR A 144 8.43 -31.08 1.58
N ARG A 145 8.03 -32.26 1.10
CA ARG A 145 7.27 -33.26 1.87
C ARG A 145 7.98 -33.81 3.12
N PHE A 146 9.29 -33.63 3.21
CA PHE A 146 10.09 -34.03 4.38
C PHE A 146 9.90 -33.08 5.58
N LEU A 147 9.29 -31.91 5.40
CA LEU A 147 9.03 -30.97 6.49
C LEU A 147 7.78 -31.38 7.28
N THR A 148 7.85 -31.25 8.60
CA THR A 148 6.72 -31.58 9.48
C THR A 148 5.58 -30.57 9.35
N PRO A 149 4.34 -30.96 9.69
CA PRO A 149 3.21 -30.03 9.73
C PRO A 149 3.45 -28.82 10.63
N GLU A 150 4.08 -29.00 11.79
CA GLU A 150 4.39 -27.93 12.74
C GLU A 150 5.35 -26.91 12.13
N PHE A 151 6.37 -27.38 11.40
CA PHE A 151 7.29 -26.49 10.71
C PHE A 151 6.59 -25.71 9.58
N LYS A 152 5.72 -26.38 8.81
CA LYS A 152 4.88 -25.71 7.80
C LYS A 152 3.96 -24.66 8.43
N GLN A 153 3.42 -24.94 9.61
CA GLN A 153 2.61 -23.97 10.36
C GLN A 153 3.43 -22.73 10.77
N GLN A 154 4.68 -22.90 11.20
CA GLN A 154 5.56 -21.76 11.50
C GLN A 154 5.84 -20.91 10.26
N ILE A 155 6.03 -21.54 9.09
CA ILE A 155 6.16 -20.84 7.80
C ILE A 155 4.87 -20.09 7.45
N GLN A 156 3.70 -20.72 7.62
CA GLN A 156 2.40 -20.06 7.42
C GLN A 156 2.23 -18.84 8.34
N GLN A 157 2.61 -18.96 9.61
CA GLN A 157 2.55 -17.84 10.57
C GLN A 157 3.52 -16.71 10.17
N LYS A 158 4.76 -17.03 9.77
CA LYS A 158 5.71 -16.02 9.28
C LYS A 158 5.24 -15.37 7.99
N LEU A 159 4.64 -16.14 7.08
CA LEU A 159 4.05 -15.64 5.85
C LEU A 159 2.86 -14.73 6.17
N ALA A 160 1.98 -15.12 7.09
CA ALA A 160 0.84 -14.32 7.54
C ALA A 160 1.26 -13.05 8.30
N LEU A 161 2.29 -13.09 9.14
CA LEU A 161 2.88 -11.90 9.77
C LEU A 161 3.51 -10.99 8.73
N LYS A 162 4.18 -11.55 7.71
CA LYS A 162 4.63 -10.77 6.56
C LYS A 162 3.46 -10.17 5.78
N PHE A 163 2.34 -10.88 5.60
CA PHE A 163 1.13 -10.33 4.95
C PHE A 163 0.39 -9.30 5.81
N LYS A 164 0.42 -9.40 7.14
CA LYS A 164 -0.02 -8.32 8.05
C LYS A 164 0.75 -7.02 7.83
N HIS A 165 1.95 -7.10 7.26
CA HIS A 165 2.82 -5.96 6.93
C HIS A 165 3.06 -5.77 5.41
N ILE A 166 2.57 -6.67 4.57
CA ILE A 166 2.60 -6.63 3.10
C ILE A 166 1.14 -6.66 2.68
N VAL A 167 0.53 -5.49 2.80
CA VAL A 167 -0.66 -5.14 2.05
C VAL A 167 -0.27 -5.31 0.57
N PRO A 168 -0.94 -6.15 -0.23
CA PRO A 168 -0.77 -6.09 -1.68
C PRO A 168 -0.87 -4.62 -2.12
N GLU A 169 -0.06 -4.16 -3.06
CA GLU A 169 -0.03 -2.72 -3.37
C GLU A 169 -1.46 -2.26 -3.68
N CYS A 170 -1.87 -1.08 -3.17
CA CYS A 170 -3.26 -0.62 -3.27
C CYS A 170 -3.79 -0.71 -4.72
N SER A 171 -2.90 -0.48 -5.70
CA SER A 171 -3.16 -0.66 -7.13
C SER A 171 -3.59 -2.07 -7.51
N ASP A 172 -2.93 -3.10 -6.97
CA ASP A 172 -3.18 -4.50 -7.31
C ASP A 172 -4.57 -4.92 -6.82
N ILE A 173 -4.94 -4.52 -5.60
CA ILE A 173 -6.24 -4.87 -5.01
C ILE A 173 -7.36 -4.12 -5.71
N VAL A 174 -7.16 -2.85 -6.04
CA VAL A 174 -8.13 -2.06 -6.80
C VAL A 174 -8.35 -2.67 -8.19
N GLU A 175 -7.29 -3.11 -8.86
CA GLU A 175 -7.39 -3.75 -10.18
C GLU A 175 -8.13 -5.09 -10.10
N LEU A 176 -7.80 -5.93 -9.11
CA LEU A 176 -8.52 -7.18 -8.87
C LEU A 176 -10.01 -6.94 -8.56
N TYR A 177 -10.33 -5.93 -7.75
CA TYR A 177 -11.72 -5.58 -7.44
C TYR A 177 -12.47 -5.11 -8.69
N LYS A 178 -11.86 -4.31 -9.56
CA LYS A 178 -12.47 -3.90 -10.85
C LYS A 178 -12.75 -5.10 -11.76
N GLN A 179 -11.89 -6.10 -11.76
CA GLN A 179 -12.05 -7.32 -12.57
C GLN A 179 -13.07 -8.30 -11.98
N SER A 180 -13.26 -8.30 -10.66
CA SER A 180 -14.14 -9.25 -9.96
C SER A 180 -14.81 -8.62 -8.73
N PRO A 181 -15.76 -7.66 -8.94
CA PRO A 181 -16.35 -6.90 -7.84
C PRO A 181 -17.28 -7.72 -6.93
N SER A 182 -17.72 -8.89 -7.39
CA SER A 182 -18.55 -9.82 -6.61
C SER A 182 -17.75 -10.76 -5.69
N ASP A 183 -16.41 -10.73 -5.73
CA ASP A 183 -15.58 -11.54 -4.84
C ASP A 183 -15.46 -10.88 -3.45
N GLY A 184 -16.12 -11.50 -2.46
CA GLY A 184 -16.13 -11.03 -1.08
C GLY A 184 -14.73 -10.94 -0.44
N ASN A 185 -13.78 -11.82 -0.80
CA ASN A 185 -12.43 -11.78 -0.24
C ASN A 185 -11.63 -10.58 -0.77
N ILE A 186 -11.83 -10.23 -2.05
CA ILE A 186 -11.22 -9.06 -2.67
C ILE A 186 -11.82 -7.80 -2.06
N LEU A 187 -13.14 -7.75 -1.89
CA LEU A 187 -13.83 -6.64 -1.22
C LEU A 187 -13.33 -6.43 0.22
N ASP A 188 -13.20 -7.51 1.00
CA ASP A 188 -12.71 -7.42 2.38
C ASP A 188 -11.24 -6.97 2.44
N SER A 189 -10.41 -7.40 1.49
CA SER A 189 -9.04 -6.91 1.36
C SER A 189 -8.99 -5.42 1.03
N LEU A 190 -9.87 -4.96 0.14
CA LEU A 190 -9.97 -3.56 -0.25
C LEU A 190 -10.48 -2.67 0.90
N ARG A 191 -11.42 -3.18 1.70
CA ARG A 191 -11.88 -2.53 2.94
C ARG A 191 -10.75 -2.38 3.97
N GLN A 192 -9.91 -3.40 4.12
CA GLN A 192 -8.73 -3.34 5.01
C GLN A 192 -7.75 -2.25 4.56
N VAL A 193 -7.47 -2.15 3.26
CA VAL A 193 -6.62 -1.09 2.69
C VAL A 193 -7.21 0.28 2.96
N ARG A 194 -8.52 0.45 2.71
CA ARG A 194 -9.25 1.70 3.01
C ARG A 194 -9.08 2.11 4.47
N LYS A 195 -9.30 1.17 5.40
CA LYS A 195 -9.15 1.41 6.84
C LYS A 195 -7.73 1.84 7.20
N GLN A 196 -6.72 1.14 6.69
CA GLN A 196 -5.32 1.48 6.96
C GLN A 196 -4.93 2.87 6.44
N ILE A 197 -5.38 3.25 5.24
CA ILE A 197 -5.13 4.59 4.70
C ILE A 197 -5.83 5.65 5.55
N ALA A 198 -7.09 5.43 5.93
CA ALA A 198 -7.83 6.33 6.81
C ALA A 198 -7.13 6.50 8.17
N GLU A 199 -6.74 5.40 8.83
CA GLU A 199 -6.00 5.44 10.10
C GLU A 199 -4.62 6.10 9.95
N THR A 200 -3.95 5.94 8.80
CA THR A 200 -2.68 6.61 8.54
C THR A 200 -2.86 8.12 8.48
N TRP A 201 -3.92 8.62 7.83
CA TRP A 201 -4.23 10.06 7.83
C TRP A 201 -4.48 10.60 9.23
N LEU A 202 -5.29 9.91 10.03
CA LEU A 202 -5.63 10.31 11.40
C LEU A 202 -4.43 10.40 12.34
N ASN A 203 -3.41 9.57 12.11
CA ASN A 203 -2.21 9.50 12.95
C ASN A 203 -1.05 10.35 12.42
N LEU A 204 -1.23 11.04 11.30
CA LEU A 204 -0.16 11.83 10.69
C LEU A 204 -0.12 13.24 11.29
N PRO A 205 1.06 13.73 11.73
CA PRO A 205 1.23 15.12 12.13
C PRO A 205 0.87 16.10 11.00
N ALA A 206 0.31 17.25 11.34
CA ALA A 206 -0.18 18.24 10.38
C ALA A 206 0.90 18.68 9.38
N GLU A 207 2.15 18.80 9.83
CA GLU A 207 3.28 19.26 9.00
C GLU A 207 3.71 18.22 7.95
N LYS A 208 3.26 16.97 8.09
CA LYS A 208 3.57 15.88 7.16
C LYS A 208 2.46 15.61 6.15
N LEU A 209 1.29 16.22 6.32
CA LEU A 209 0.12 15.98 5.46
C LEU A 209 0.40 16.27 3.99
N GLU A 210 0.96 17.44 3.67
CA GLU A 210 1.26 17.84 2.30
C GLU A 210 2.23 16.87 1.61
N ASN A 211 3.35 16.57 2.27
CA ASN A 211 4.34 15.62 1.76
C ASN A 211 3.75 14.22 1.55
N ALA A 212 2.89 13.77 2.46
CA ALA A 212 2.23 12.47 2.34
C ALA A 212 1.17 12.44 1.22
N TRP A 213 0.49 13.56 0.99
CA TRP A 213 -0.45 13.74 -0.12
C TRP A 213 0.24 13.65 -1.47
N SER A 214 1.37 14.33 -1.66
CA SER A 214 2.14 14.24 -2.91
C SER A 214 2.87 12.90 -3.10
N ALA A 215 3.02 12.11 -2.04
CA ALA A 215 3.69 10.81 -2.05
C ALA A 215 2.75 9.64 -2.35
N SER A 216 3.15 8.42 -1.96
CA SER A 216 2.38 7.20 -2.20
C SER A 216 1.05 7.17 -1.45
N LEU A 217 0.94 7.81 -0.28
CA LEU A 217 -0.28 7.79 0.52
C LEU A 217 -1.43 8.52 -0.19
N GLY A 218 -1.20 9.74 -0.70
CA GLY A 218 -2.21 10.45 -1.49
C GLY A 218 -2.53 9.78 -2.82
N LYS A 219 -1.56 9.19 -3.52
CA LYS A 219 -1.82 8.37 -4.72
C LYS A 219 -2.74 7.19 -4.41
N ASN A 220 -2.50 6.47 -3.32
CA ASN A 220 -3.35 5.36 -2.92
C ASN A 220 -4.74 5.84 -2.47
N HIS A 221 -4.83 6.99 -1.81
CA HIS A 221 -6.12 7.63 -1.49
C HIS A 221 -6.92 7.91 -2.77
N GLN A 222 -6.31 8.53 -3.78
CA GLN A 222 -6.96 8.82 -5.06
C GLN A 222 -7.40 7.54 -5.80
N LEU A 223 -6.57 6.48 -5.76
CA LEU A 223 -6.94 5.17 -6.32
C LEU A 223 -8.18 4.58 -5.64
N LEU A 224 -8.29 4.69 -4.31
CA LEU A 224 -9.48 4.25 -3.59
C LEU A 224 -10.72 5.07 -3.94
N LEU A 225 -10.62 6.39 -4.07
CA LEU A 225 -11.73 7.23 -4.51
C LEU A 225 -12.24 6.83 -5.90
N ALA A 226 -11.34 6.45 -6.81
CA ALA A 226 -11.66 6.01 -8.16
C ALA A 226 -12.08 4.52 -8.25
N SER A 227 -12.05 3.76 -7.15
CA SER A 227 -12.32 2.31 -7.14
C SER A 227 -13.80 1.96 -7.20
N GLY A 228 -14.70 2.87 -6.79
CA GLY A 228 -16.12 2.57 -6.58
C GLY A 228 -16.45 1.97 -5.21
N LEU A 229 -15.46 1.61 -4.38
CA LEU A 229 -15.65 1.04 -3.04
C LEU A 229 -16.54 1.88 -2.12
N LYS A 230 -16.54 3.21 -2.30
CA LYS A 230 -17.41 4.14 -1.55
C LYS A 230 -18.91 3.82 -1.73
N ASN A 231 -19.29 3.21 -2.85
CA ASN A 231 -20.67 2.87 -3.17
C ASN A 231 -21.12 1.53 -2.55
N GLU A 232 -20.19 0.75 -2.00
CA GLU A 232 -20.50 -0.50 -1.31
C GLU A 232 -21.19 -0.24 0.03
N SER A 233 -22.08 -1.15 0.43
CA SER A 233 -22.66 -1.11 1.77
C SER A 233 -21.57 -1.19 2.83
N LEU A 234 -21.59 -0.26 3.80
CA LEU A 234 -20.66 -0.29 4.92
C LEU A 234 -20.94 -1.48 5.84
N THR A 235 -19.90 -2.04 6.46
CA THR A 235 -20.06 -2.98 7.58
C THR A 235 -20.49 -2.26 8.86
N GLU A 236 -20.87 -2.99 9.91
CA GLU A 236 -21.21 -2.39 11.21
C GLU A 236 -20.01 -1.67 11.85
N GLU A 237 -18.83 -2.26 11.72
CA GLU A 237 -17.58 -1.65 12.18
C GLU A 237 -17.28 -0.34 11.42
N GLU A 238 -17.48 -0.35 10.10
CA GLU A 238 -17.29 0.84 9.28
C GLU A 238 -18.33 1.92 9.58
N ARG A 239 -19.59 1.55 9.84
CA ARG A 239 -20.62 2.51 10.29
C ARG A 239 -20.20 3.21 11.58
N THR A 240 -19.72 2.45 12.56
CA THR A 240 -19.25 2.98 13.83
C THR A 240 -18.04 3.90 13.64
N PHE A 241 -17.08 3.48 12.82
CA PHE A 241 -15.90 4.29 12.49
C PHE A 241 -16.27 5.59 11.78
N VAL A 242 -17.14 5.54 10.78
CA VAL A 242 -17.60 6.72 10.03
C VAL A 242 -18.41 7.66 10.93
N ALA A 243 -19.24 7.13 11.83
CA ALA A 243 -19.95 7.97 12.80
C ALA A 243 -18.98 8.75 13.70
N HIS A 244 -17.86 8.13 14.11
CA HIS A 244 -16.80 8.81 14.86
C HIS A 244 -16.15 9.93 14.04
N LEU A 245 -15.80 9.66 12.77
CA LEU A 245 -15.24 10.67 11.87
C LEU A 245 -16.20 11.85 11.68
N SER A 246 -17.47 11.57 11.37
CA SER A 246 -18.49 12.60 11.17
C SER A 246 -18.71 13.45 12.42
N ALA A 247 -18.68 12.85 13.62
CA ALA A 247 -18.78 13.60 14.87
C ALA A 247 -17.59 14.54 15.09
N LYS A 248 -16.37 14.11 14.74
CA LYS A 248 -15.17 14.95 14.83
C LYS A 248 -15.19 16.11 13.84
N ILE A 249 -15.68 15.86 12.63
CA ILE A 249 -15.86 16.88 11.60
C ILE A 249 -16.95 17.89 12.02
N ALA A 250 -18.08 17.41 12.55
CA ALA A 250 -19.21 18.24 12.96
C ALA A 250 -18.97 19.03 14.26
N ALA A 251 -17.96 18.66 15.08
CA ALA A 251 -17.60 19.39 16.29
C ALA A 251 -17.16 20.84 16.01
N GLY A 252 -16.90 21.20 14.73
CA GLY A 252 -16.60 22.55 14.30
C GLY A 252 -15.17 22.99 14.58
N GLY A 253 -14.91 24.28 14.35
CA GLY A 253 -13.57 24.88 14.38
C GLY A 253 -12.99 25.10 12.99
N GLU A 254 -11.71 25.48 12.91
CA GLU A 254 -11.04 25.67 11.62
C GLU A 254 -10.93 24.35 10.87
N LEU A 255 -11.36 24.33 9.60
CA LEU A 255 -11.29 23.15 8.73
C LEU A 255 -9.88 22.54 8.69
N ALA A 256 -8.84 23.39 8.78
CA ALA A 256 -7.44 22.99 8.85
C ALA A 256 -7.16 21.93 9.93
N ASN A 257 -7.80 22.04 11.10
CA ASN A 257 -7.65 21.10 12.21
C ASN A 257 -8.41 19.78 11.98
N SER A 258 -9.35 19.79 11.05
CA SER A 258 -10.20 18.64 10.70
C SER A 258 -9.71 17.91 9.45
N ILE A 259 -8.64 18.36 8.79
CA ILE A 259 -8.15 17.76 7.53
C ILE A 259 -7.87 16.25 7.64
N PRO A 260 -7.17 15.74 8.68
CA PRO A 260 -6.99 14.30 8.83
C PRO A 260 -8.30 13.51 8.87
N TYR A 261 -9.30 14.05 9.59
CA TYR A 261 -10.62 13.45 9.69
C TYR A 261 -11.40 13.53 8.38
N LEU A 262 -11.28 14.66 7.68
CA LEU A 262 -11.88 14.86 6.37
C LEU A 262 -11.29 13.90 5.32
N LEU A 263 -9.95 13.80 5.24
CA LEU A 263 -9.27 12.84 4.36
C LEU A 263 -9.68 11.40 4.65
N ALA A 264 -9.82 11.03 5.93
CA ALA A 264 -10.36 9.73 6.30
C ALA A 264 -11.82 9.56 5.83
N ALA A 265 -12.68 10.55 6.07
CA ALA A 265 -14.11 10.49 5.75
C ALA A 265 -14.41 10.49 4.24
N MET A 266 -13.60 11.16 3.43
CA MET A 266 -13.71 11.19 1.95
C MET A 266 -13.68 9.78 1.34
N LEU A 267 -13.03 8.81 1.99
CA LEU A 267 -12.96 7.42 1.54
C LEU A 267 -14.26 6.62 1.78
N TYR A 268 -15.19 7.16 2.55
CA TYR A 268 -16.42 6.48 2.99
C TYR A 268 -17.71 7.21 2.64
N ARG A 269 -17.67 8.54 2.49
CA ARG A 269 -18.86 9.38 2.35
C ARG A 269 -18.67 10.43 1.28
N ASP A 270 -19.77 10.83 0.65
CA ASP A 270 -19.83 12.00 -0.20
C ASP A 270 -19.94 13.29 0.63
N ALA A 271 -19.59 14.43 0.04
CA ALA A 271 -19.57 15.71 0.73
C ALA A 271 -20.93 16.05 1.36
N TYR A 272 -22.05 15.82 0.65
CA TYR A 272 -23.40 16.08 1.16
C TYR A 272 -23.79 15.25 2.39
N GLN A 273 -23.07 14.14 2.64
CA GLN A 273 -23.31 13.27 3.79
C GLN A 273 -22.52 13.71 5.03
N LEU A 274 -21.57 14.63 4.88
CA LEU A 274 -20.73 15.14 5.98
C LEU A 274 -21.18 16.54 6.38
N SER A 275 -21.31 16.77 7.69
CA SER A 275 -21.68 18.07 8.24
C SER A 275 -20.43 18.89 8.57
N PHE A 276 -19.79 19.51 7.57
CA PHE A 276 -18.70 20.46 7.76
C PHE A 276 -19.03 21.84 7.20
N GLU A 277 -18.46 22.87 7.79
CA GLU A 277 -18.56 24.24 7.29
C GLU A 277 -17.53 24.47 6.18
N TYR A 278 -18.02 24.64 4.96
CA TYR A 278 -17.18 24.96 3.80
C TYR A 278 -17.12 26.47 3.51
N LYS A 279 -18.02 27.28 4.08
CA LYS A 279 -18.05 28.72 3.80
C LYS A 279 -16.85 29.38 4.46
N ASN A 280 -16.05 30.07 3.66
CA ASN A 280 -14.80 30.73 4.07
C ASN A 280 -13.79 29.77 4.71
N ALA A 281 -13.88 28.48 4.40
CA ALA A 281 -12.98 27.50 4.97
C ALA A 281 -11.55 27.69 4.43
N ALA A 282 -10.57 27.72 5.33
CA ALA A 282 -9.15 27.75 4.98
C ALA A 282 -8.73 26.34 4.51
N ILE A 283 -8.72 26.13 3.19
CA ILE A 283 -8.32 24.87 2.57
C ILE A 283 -6.86 25.00 2.10
N PRO A 284 -5.96 24.08 2.45
CA PRO A 284 -4.58 24.12 1.99
C PRO A 284 -4.49 24.01 0.48
N GLN A 285 -3.57 24.78 -0.11
CA GLN A 285 -3.40 24.85 -1.57
C GLN A 285 -3.13 23.48 -2.21
N TRP A 286 -2.35 22.62 -1.53
CA TRP A 286 -2.04 21.27 -2.01
C TRP A 286 -3.24 20.31 -2.09
N LEU A 287 -4.33 20.61 -1.35
CA LEU A 287 -5.56 19.81 -1.33
C LEU A 287 -6.68 20.44 -2.15
N PHE A 288 -6.58 21.73 -2.47
CA PHE A 288 -7.70 22.56 -2.91
C PHE A 288 -8.45 21.97 -4.11
N ASP A 289 -7.74 21.57 -5.17
CA ASP A 289 -8.38 21.04 -6.38
C ASP A 289 -9.11 19.71 -6.13
N ASP A 290 -8.50 18.82 -5.35
CA ASP A 290 -9.10 17.53 -5.03
C ASP A 290 -10.26 17.68 -4.03
N PHE A 291 -10.19 18.68 -3.15
CA PHE A 291 -11.30 19.05 -2.28
C PHE A 291 -12.48 19.63 -3.06
N LEU A 292 -12.25 20.47 -4.08
CA LEU A 292 -13.33 20.95 -4.96
C LEU A 292 -13.98 19.80 -5.72
N LYS A 293 -13.19 18.87 -6.28
CA LYS A 293 -13.73 17.66 -6.91
C LYS A 293 -14.61 16.87 -5.95
N PHE A 294 -14.18 16.72 -4.71
CA PHE A 294 -14.97 16.06 -3.67
C PHE A 294 -16.27 16.81 -3.34
N LEU A 295 -16.20 18.14 -3.18
CA LEU A 295 -17.33 18.99 -2.81
C LEU A 295 -18.45 18.98 -3.86
N PHE A 296 -18.07 18.90 -5.14
CA PHE A 296 -18.98 18.89 -6.30
C PHE A 296 -19.20 17.50 -6.90
N GLN A 297 -18.71 16.43 -6.25
CA GLN A 297 -18.86 15.08 -6.80
C GLN A 297 -20.34 14.66 -6.78
N PRO A 298 -20.94 14.30 -7.93
CA PRO A 298 -22.29 13.75 -7.95
C PRO A 298 -22.30 12.34 -7.33
N PRO A 299 -23.30 12.01 -6.49
CA PRO A 299 -23.50 10.65 -6.00
C PRO A 299 -23.76 9.70 -7.16
N VAL A 300 -23.11 8.53 -7.14
CA VAL A 300 -23.31 7.48 -8.16
C VAL A 300 -24.62 6.74 -7.93
N CYS A 301 -24.98 6.51 -6.67
CA CYS A 301 -26.26 5.93 -6.27
C CYS A 301 -26.71 6.50 -4.92
N PHE A 302 -28.02 6.57 -4.72
CA PHE A 302 -28.63 6.90 -3.44
C PHE A 302 -29.05 5.59 -2.76
N GLN A 303 -28.64 5.42 -1.50
CA GLN A 303 -28.85 4.19 -0.74
C GLN A 303 -30.06 4.27 0.20
N GLN A 304 -30.49 5.47 0.58
CA GLN A 304 -31.57 5.68 1.53
C GLN A 304 -32.63 6.65 0.98
N ILE A 305 -33.88 6.45 1.40
CA ILE A 305 -34.97 7.40 1.14
C ILE A 305 -34.62 8.75 1.76
N GLY A 306 -34.80 9.85 1.03
CA GLY A 306 -34.48 11.21 1.48
C GLY A 306 -33.09 11.71 1.06
N GLU A 307 -32.20 10.86 0.53
CA GLU A 307 -30.85 11.31 0.15
C GLU A 307 -30.84 12.21 -1.09
N VAL A 308 -31.80 12.03 -2.01
CA VAL A 308 -31.95 12.87 -3.21
C VAL A 308 -32.27 14.30 -2.82
N GLU A 309 -33.22 14.48 -1.89
CA GLU A 309 -33.64 15.77 -1.35
C GLU A 309 -32.49 16.42 -0.58
N LYS A 310 -31.80 15.65 0.27
CA LYS A 310 -30.64 16.14 1.04
C LYS A 310 -29.50 16.59 0.13
N TYR A 311 -29.16 15.80 -0.89
CA TYR A 311 -28.14 16.17 -1.86
C TYR A 311 -28.54 17.42 -2.66
N SER A 312 -29.81 17.48 -3.09
CA SER A 312 -30.33 18.62 -3.82
C SER A 312 -30.30 19.90 -3.00
N GLU A 313 -30.67 19.85 -1.72
CA GLU A 313 -30.58 20.99 -0.80
C GLU A 313 -29.12 21.43 -0.62
N TYR A 314 -28.22 20.48 -0.33
CA TYR A 314 -26.79 20.73 -0.19
C TYR A 314 -26.22 21.45 -1.43
N LEU A 315 -26.50 20.95 -2.63
CA LEU A 315 -25.93 21.50 -3.86
C LEU A 315 -26.53 22.87 -4.19
N GLN A 316 -27.83 23.09 -3.93
CA GLN A 316 -28.44 24.41 -4.09
C GLN A 316 -27.79 25.44 -3.15
N GLN A 317 -27.56 25.09 -1.88
CA GLN A 317 -26.87 25.96 -0.92
C GLN A 317 -25.42 26.24 -1.34
N LEU A 318 -24.71 25.22 -1.85
CA LEU A 318 -23.33 25.36 -2.33
C LEU A 318 -23.25 26.30 -3.54
N ILE A 319 -24.15 26.15 -4.51
CA ILE A 319 -24.20 27.03 -5.69
C ILE A 319 -24.61 28.44 -5.31
N ASP A 320 -25.56 28.62 -4.40
CA ASP A 320 -25.94 29.94 -3.90
C ASP A 320 -24.76 30.65 -3.23
N TYR A 321 -23.97 29.92 -2.43
CA TYR A 321 -22.75 30.45 -1.82
C TYR A 321 -21.72 30.87 -2.87
N VAL A 322 -21.45 30.01 -3.87
CA VAL A 322 -20.48 30.32 -4.94
C VAL A 322 -20.94 31.51 -5.78
N ALA A 323 -22.21 31.54 -6.22
CA ALA A 323 -22.77 32.62 -7.03
C ALA A 323 -22.73 33.97 -6.27
N THR A 324 -23.11 33.96 -4.99
CA THR A 324 -23.08 35.17 -4.15
C THR A 324 -21.66 35.74 -4.03
N ASN A 325 -20.67 34.88 -3.81
CA ASN A 325 -19.29 35.34 -3.68
C ASN A 325 -18.67 35.80 -5.01
N ILE A 326 -19.01 35.16 -6.12
CA ILE A 326 -18.63 35.63 -7.46
C ILE A 326 -19.19 37.03 -7.72
N ALA A 327 -20.46 37.25 -7.40
CA ALA A 327 -21.10 38.56 -7.58
C ALA A 327 -20.48 39.64 -6.67
N GLN A 328 -20.15 39.29 -5.43
CA GLN A 328 -19.58 40.21 -4.45
C GLN A 328 -18.09 40.52 -4.71
N PHE A 329 -17.33 39.54 -5.17
CA PHE A 329 -15.87 39.62 -5.33
C PHE A 329 -15.39 39.14 -6.72
N PRO A 330 -15.86 39.73 -7.82
CA PRO A 330 -15.61 39.24 -9.19
C PRO A 330 -14.13 39.32 -9.61
N ALA A 331 -13.33 40.18 -8.97
CA ALA A 331 -11.91 40.33 -9.26
C ALA A 331 -11.03 39.32 -8.50
N ALA A 332 -11.55 38.60 -7.51
CA ALA A 332 -10.75 37.69 -6.70
C ALA A 332 -10.46 36.39 -7.48
N GLU A 333 -9.18 36.03 -7.56
CA GLU A 333 -8.70 34.87 -8.34
C GLU A 333 -9.39 33.56 -7.95
N VAL A 334 -9.63 33.34 -6.65
CA VAL A 334 -10.30 32.13 -6.16
C VAL A 334 -11.72 31.98 -6.73
N TRP A 335 -12.49 33.07 -6.85
CA TRP A 335 -13.86 33.01 -7.36
C TRP A 335 -13.91 32.91 -8.88
N GLN A 336 -12.92 33.51 -9.58
CA GLN A 336 -12.73 33.27 -11.01
C GLN A 336 -12.37 31.81 -11.30
N TYR A 337 -11.53 31.20 -10.46
CA TYR A 337 -11.18 29.79 -10.54
C TYR A 337 -12.37 28.88 -10.26
N LEU A 338 -13.14 29.12 -9.18
CA LEU A 338 -14.35 28.36 -8.90
C LEU A 338 -15.40 28.49 -10.01
N ALA A 339 -15.55 29.66 -10.63
CA ALA A 339 -16.45 29.83 -11.77
C ALA A 339 -16.02 28.93 -12.95
N ALA A 340 -14.73 28.88 -13.25
CA ALA A 340 -14.18 27.99 -14.27
C ALA A 340 -14.41 26.51 -13.93
N PHE A 341 -14.16 26.12 -12.68
CA PHE A 341 -14.37 24.75 -12.20
C PHE A 341 -15.84 24.34 -12.32
N VAL A 342 -16.78 25.16 -11.85
CA VAL A 342 -18.23 24.89 -11.93
C VAL A 342 -18.71 24.83 -13.39
N ALA A 343 -18.22 25.73 -14.23
CA ALA A 343 -18.62 25.76 -15.65
C ALA A 343 -18.14 24.53 -16.43
N GLN A 344 -16.98 23.97 -16.09
CA GLN A 344 -16.34 22.90 -16.86
C GLN A 344 -16.51 21.49 -16.26
N GLN A 345 -16.50 21.36 -14.93
CA GLN A 345 -16.37 20.07 -14.25
C GLN A 345 -17.61 19.65 -13.45
N ALA A 346 -18.42 20.60 -12.99
CA ALA A 346 -19.55 20.26 -12.12
C ALA A 346 -20.70 19.59 -12.91
N ASN A 347 -21.18 18.46 -12.40
CA ASN A 347 -22.31 17.72 -12.97
C ASN A 347 -23.56 17.89 -12.09
N PHE A 348 -24.63 18.39 -12.71
CA PHE A 348 -25.89 18.72 -12.04
C PHE A 348 -27.03 17.76 -12.40
N GLN A 349 -26.75 16.67 -13.12
CA GLN A 349 -27.78 15.72 -13.56
C GLN A 349 -28.58 15.13 -12.39
N SER A 350 -27.92 14.87 -11.26
CA SER A 350 -28.58 14.32 -10.08
C SER A 350 -29.61 15.27 -9.45
N LEU A 351 -29.62 16.58 -9.79
CA LEU A 351 -30.67 17.50 -9.34
C LEU A 351 -32.03 17.19 -9.96
N TYR A 352 -32.07 16.64 -11.18
CA TYR A 352 -33.32 16.32 -11.87
C TYR A 352 -34.04 15.10 -11.28
N LEU A 353 -33.42 14.42 -10.32
CA LEU A 353 -34.04 13.32 -9.58
C LEU A 353 -34.95 13.81 -8.45
N ASN A 354 -34.89 15.10 -8.11
CA ASN A 354 -35.71 15.73 -7.07
C ASN A 354 -36.91 16.47 -7.67
N GLU A 355 -37.99 16.60 -6.90
CA GLU A 355 -39.19 17.39 -7.22
C GLU A 355 -39.10 18.87 -6.80
N ALA A 356 -37.99 19.29 -6.16
CA ALA A 356 -37.80 20.67 -5.72
C ALA A 356 -37.75 21.69 -6.88
N ASN A 357 -38.09 22.95 -6.57
CA ASN A 357 -37.98 24.05 -7.54
C ASN A 357 -36.52 24.39 -7.83
N LEU A 358 -36.04 24.00 -9.03
CA LEU A 358 -34.66 24.22 -9.46
C LEU A 358 -34.43 25.57 -10.18
N LEU A 359 -35.45 26.42 -10.33
CA LEU A 359 -35.34 27.65 -11.15
C LEU A 359 -34.19 28.55 -10.67
N LYS A 360 -34.09 28.77 -9.36
CA LYS A 360 -33.06 29.63 -8.77
C LYS A 360 -31.65 29.10 -9.07
N VAL A 361 -31.40 27.82 -8.77
CA VAL A 361 -30.07 27.22 -8.96
C VAL A 361 -29.69 27.15 -10.43
N LEU A 362 -30.63 26.86 -11.33
CA LEU A 362 -30.38 26.85 -12.78
C LEU A 362 -30.04 28.26 -13.30
N SER A 363 -30.71 29.30 -12.80
CA SER A 363 -30.36 30.69 -13.12
C SER A 363 -28.94 31.03 -12.65
N GLN A 364 -28.61 30.70 -11.40
CA GLN A 364 -27.27 30.94 -10.84
C GLN A 364 -26.17 30.20 -11.61
N LEU A 365 -26.43 28.98 -12.07
CA LEU A 365 -25.51 28.23 -12.93
C LEU A 365 -25.32 28.91 -14.30
N GLY A 366 -26.38 29.51 -14.85
CA GLY A 366 -26.30 30.35 -16.04
C GLY A 366 -25.39 31.55 -15.82
N ASP A 367 -25.60 32.28 -14.72
CA ASP A 367 -24.81 33.47 -14.37
C ASP A 367 -23.32 33.14 -14.17
N ILE A 368 -23.01 32.02 -13.48
CA ILE A 368 -21.64 31.56 -13.27
C ILE A 368 -20.96 31.23 -14.62
N ARG A 369 -21.67 30.56 -15.53
CA ARG A 369 -21.15 30.24 -16.87
C ARG A 369 -20.92 31.48 -17.72
N GLU A 370 -21.86 32.43 -17.70
CA GLU A 370 -21.69 33.71 -18.39
C GLU A 370 -20.48 34.48 -17.86
N PHE A 371 -20.34 34.54 -16.54
CA PHE A 371 -19.19 35.17 -15.88
C PHE A 371 -17.86 34.52 -16.30
N TYR A 372 -17.80 33.19 -16.32
CA TYR A 372 -16.62 32.45 -16.80
C TYR A 372 -16.27 32.78 -18.26
N LEU A 373 -17.27 32.85 -19.16
CA LEU A 373 -17.05 33.22 -20.56
C LEU A 373 -16.52 34.65 -20.72
N LYS A 374 -16.99 35.59 -19.89
CA LYS A 374 -16.48 36.97 -19.88
C LYS A 374 -15.01 37.03 -19.45
N ILE A 375 -14.61 36.23 -18.46
CA ILE A 375 -13.19 36.13 -18.04
C ILE A 375 -12.32 35.61 -19.18
N LEU A 376 -12.78 34.59 -19.91
CA LEU A 376 -12.04 34.04 -21.06
C LEU A 376 -11.85 35.07 -22.18
N ALA A 377 -12.85 35.91 -22.44
CA ALA A 377 -12.77 36.92 -23.49
C ALA A 377 -11.79 38.06 -23.21
N VAL A 378 -11.32 38.21 -21.96
CA VAL A 378 -10.40 39.26 -21.52
C VAL A 378 -8.94 38.75 -21.43
N LYS A 379 -8.72 37.43 -21.53
CA LYS A 379 -7.40 36.79 -21.61
C LYS A 379 -7.01 36.55 -23.07
#